data_AF-A0A0M3JW76-F1
#
_entry.id   AF-A0A0M3JW76-F1
#
_cell.length_a   1.000
_cell.length_b   1.000
_cell.length_c   1.000
_cell.angle_alpha   90.00
_cell.angle_beta   90.00
_cell.angle_gamma   90.00
#
_symmetry.space_group_name_H-M   'P 1'
#
loop_
_entity.id
_entity.type
_entity.pdbx_description
1 polymer ?
#
loop_
_entity_poly.entity_id
_entity_poly.type
_entity_poly.pdbx_seq_one_letter_code
_entity_poly.pdbx_strand_id
1 'polypeptide(L)'
;MCSRTKQLNVAKQRVVAMQSVVLKDCILIWVGDHRRVDSLGFAFASRSAILLDDAATMRATFPVDSITSTISKLFPQKQVFFSTDLSTEDNELWSDVVKGIAEDVASNKDFYGIAS
;
A
#
# COMPACT_ATOMS: atom_id res chain seq x y z
N MET A 1 11.16 9.31 12.28
CA MET A 1 9.86 8.99 11.66
C MET A 1 9.60 10.07 10.64
N CYS A 2 9.36 9.68 9.39
CA CYS A 2 9.05 10.61 8.31
C CYS A 2 7.71 10.21 7.69
N SER A 3 6.92 11.17 7.23
CA SER A 3 5.65 10.89 6.57
C SER A 3 5.47 11.77 5.34
N ARG A 4 4.72 11.26 4.36
CA ARG A 4 4.35 12.04 3.17
C ARG A 4 2.96 11.69 2.69
N THR A 5 2.38 12.61 1.93
CA THR A 5 1.09 12.43 1.27
C THR A 5 1.21 12.82 -0.20
N LYS A 6 0.56 12.06 -1.06
CA LYS A 6 0.57 12.23 -2.51
C LYS A 6 -0.81 11.84 -3.07
N GLN A 7 -1.12 12.32 -4.27
CA GLN A 7 -2.24 11.81 -5.06
C GLN A 7 -1.72 10.86 -6.15
N LEU A 8 -2.43 9.75 -6.33
CA LEU A 8 -2.19 8.79 -7.42
C LEU A 8 -3.32 8.91 -8.43
N ASN A 9 -2.96 9.10 -9.70
CA ASN A 9 -3.89 8.94 -10.80
C ASN A 9 -3.97 7.44 -11.11
N VAL A 10 -5.18 6.88 -11.05
CA VAL A 10 -5.44 5.46 -11.31
C VAL A 10 -6.50 5.31 -12.41
N ALA A 11 -6.74 4.08 -12.83
CA ALA A 11 -7.71 3.72 -13.85
C ALA A 11 -9.04 4.49 -13.72
N LYS A 12 -9.68 4.74 -14.88
CA LYS A 12 -10.94 5.48 -15.01
C LYS A 12 -10.86 6.94 -14.53
N GLN A 13 -9.69 7.56 -14.67
CA GLN A 13 -9.44 8.96 -14.28
C GLN A 13 -9.74 9.25 -12.80
N ARG A 14 -9.72 8.21 -11.96
CA ARG A 14 -9.90 8.36 -10.52
C ARG A 14 -8.59 8.84 -9.90
N VAL A 15 -8.71 9.70 -8.91
CA VAL A 15 -7.59 10.17 -8.09
C VAL A 15 -7.79 9.64 -6.69
N VAL A 16 -6.81 8.90 -6.17
CA VAL A 16 -6.81 8.38 -4.80
C VAL A 16 -5.67 9.02 -4.00
N ALA A 17 -5.85 9.19 -2.70
CA ALA A 17 -4.78 9.67 -1.84
C ALA A 17 -3.88 8.51 -1.42
N MET A 18 -2.58 8.77 -1.33
CA MET A 18 -1.59 7.87 -0.74
C MET A 18 -0.90 8.58 0.41
N GLN A 19 -0.79 7.91 1.55
CA GLN A 19 0.00 8.34 2.69
C GLN A 19 1.06 7.28 2.98
N SER A 20 2.31 7.71 3.15
CA SER A 20 3.39 6.82 3.59
C SER A 20 3.96 7.32 4.90
N VAL A 21 4.20 6.40 5.84
CA VAL A 21 4.92 6.64 7.10
C VAL A 21 6.11 5.68 7.16
N VAL A 22 7.31 6.24 7.30
CA VAL A 22 8.57 5.51 7.33
C VAL A 22 9.14 5.54 8.74
N LEU A 23 9.32 4.35 9.30
CA LEU A 23 10.03 4.05 10.52
C LEU A 23 11.35 3.34 10.18
N LYS A 24 12.16 3.06 11.21
CA LYS A 24 13.48 2.45 11.04
C LYS A 24 13.41 1.13 10.26
N ASP A 25 12.59 0.20 10.74
CA ASP A 25 12.50 -1.18 10.20
C ASP A 25 11.12 -1.49 9.61
N CYS A 26 10.28 -0.46 9.44
CA CYS A 26 8.88 -0.60 9.08
C CYS A 26 8.40 0.55 8.19
N ILE A 27 7.53 0.24 7.24
CA ILE A 27 6.85 1.21 6.38
C ILE A 27 5.35 0.92 6.42
N LEU A 28 4.56 1.96 6.63
CA LEU A 28 3.11 1.94 6.50
C LEU A 28 2.72 2.75 5.26
N ILE A 29 1.98 2.13 4.35
CA ILE A 29 1.39 2.79 3.18
C ILE A 29 -0.13 2.64 3.27
N TRP A 30 -0.83 3.76 3.25
CA TRP A 30 -2.27 3.81 3.12
C TRP A 30 -2.63 4.39 1.75
N VAL A 31 -3.60 3.79 1.06
CA VAL A 31 -4.17 4.31 -0.20
C VAL A 31 -5.68 4.35 -0.09
N GLY A 32 -6.33 5.47 -0.39
CA GLY A 32 -7.78 5.54 -0.35
C GLY A 32 -8.37 6.93 -0.49
N ASP A 33 -9.66 7.05 -0.16
CA ASP A 33 -10.46 8.26 -0.36
C ASP A 33 -10.92 8.90 0.96
N HIS A 34 -11.15 8.10 2.00
CA HIS A 34 -11.83 8.51 3.23
C HIS A 34 -10.90 8.56 4.46
N ARG A 35 -9.61 8.27 4.27
CA ARG A 35 -8.60 8.20 5.35
C ARG A 35 -8.99 7.22 6.45
N ARG A 36 -9.62 6.10 6.08
CA ARG A 36 -9.94 5.01 7.00
C ARG A 36 -9.09 3.77 6.74
N VAL A 37 -8.94 2.95 7.77
CA VAL A 37 -8.23 1.66 7.73
C VAL A 37 -9.32 0.59 7.72
N ASP A 38 -9.94 0.35 6.57
CA ASP A 38 -11.01 -0.66 6.44
C ASP A 38 -10.39 -2.05 6.26
N SER A 39 -9.26 -2.14 5.54
CA SER A 39 -8.41 -3.35 5.50
C SER A 39 -6.94 -3.01 5.76
N LEU A 40 -6.20 -3.95 6.37
CA LEU A 40 -4.78 -3.83 6.70
C LEU A 40 -4.07 -5.17 6.47
N GLY A 41 -3.10 -5.17 5.56
CA GLY A 41 -2.17 -6.25 5.35
C GLY A 41 -0.81 -5.97 5.95
N PHE A 42 -0.09 -7.05 6.23
CA PHE A 42 1.30 -7.07 6.64
C PHE A 42 2.11 -8.01 5.74
N ALA A 43 3.34 -7.63 5.41
CA ALA A 43 4.30 -8.53 4.78
C ALA A 43 5.75 -8.25 5.21
N PHE A 44 6.51 -9.33 5.39
CA PHE A 44 7.95 -9.31 5.67
C PHE A 44 8.58 -10.65 5.31
N ALA A 45 9.77 -10.63 4.69
CA ALA A 45 10.57 -11.83 4.39
C ALA A 45 9.77 -12.97 3.72
N SER A 46 9.02 -12.64 2.67
CA SER A 46 8.18 -13.58 1.89
C SER A 46 7.00 -14.20 2.66
N ARG A 47 6.66 -13.65 3.82
CA ARG A 47 5.43 -13.98 4.56
C ARG A 47 4.50 -12.80 4.54
N SER A 48 3.21 -13.07 4.44
CA SER A 48 2.15 -12.06 4.52
C SER A 48 1.02 -12.52 5.42
N ALA A 49 0.28 -11.56 5.94
CA ALA A 49 -0.90 -11.80 6.75
C ALA A 49 -1.86 -10.62 6.62
N ILE A 50 -3.16 -10.92 6.66
CA ILE A 50 -4.20 -9.90 6.85
C ILE A 50 -4.35 -9.69 8.35
N LEU A 51 -4.18 -8.44 8.80
CA LEU A 51 -4.27 -8.05 10.21
C LEU A 51 -5.65 -7.52 10.57
N LEU A 52 -6.27 -6.78 9.64
CA LEU A 52 -7.62 -6.25 9.79
C LEU A 52 -8.33 -6.40 8.44
N ASP A 53 -9.58 -6.82 8.49
CA ASP A 53 -10.48 -6.81 7.34
C ASP A 53 -11.91 -6.62 7.84
N ASP A 54 -12.65 -5.70 7.23
CA ASP A 54 -14.06 -5.51 7.55
C ASP A 54 -14.88 -6.71 7.03
N ALA A 55 -15.83 -7.19 7.83
CA ALA A 55 -16.76 -8.24 7.41
C ALA A 55 -17.59 -7.82 6.17
N ALA A 56 -17.75 -6.51 5.94
CA ALA A 56 -18.34 -5.97 4.72
C ALA A 56 -17.42 -6.12 3.49
N THR A 57 -16.10 -5.95 3.66
CA THR A 57 -15.11 -6.15 2.59
C THR A 57 -14.85 -7.62 2.29
N MET A 58 -15.09 -8.56 3.23
CA MET A 58 -14.98 -10.01 2.95
C MET A 58 -15.87 -10.52 1.79
N ARG A 59 -16.92 -9.77 1.42
CA ARG A 59 -17.80 -10.12 0.27
C ARG A 59 -17.22 -9.70 -1.08
N ALA A 60 -16.28 -8.76 -1.09
CA ALA A 60 -15.46 -8.44 -2.23
C ALA A 60 -14.12 -9.15 -2.04
N THR A 61 -13.62 -9.84 -3.05
CA THR A 61 -12.39 -10.63 -2.96
C THR A 61 -11.19 -9.69 -3.00
N PHE A 62 -11.02 -8.87 -1.96
CA PHE A 62 -10.14 -7.72 -2.00
C PHE A 62 -8.67 -8.15 -1.78
N PRO A 63 -7.75 -7.94 -2.76
CA PRO A 63 -6.44 -8.61 -2.75
C PRO A 63 -5.40 -7.90 -1.87
N VAL A 64 -5.76 -7.46 -0.65
CA VAL A 64 -4.85 -6.79 0.30
C VAL A 64 -3.57 -7.58 0.50
N ASP A 65 -3.69 -8.87 0.75
CA ASP A 65 -2.55 -9.74 1.03
C ASP A 65 -1.57 -9.81 -0.16
N SER A 66 -2.11 -9.95 -1.37
CA SER A 66 -1.34 -9.98 -2.61
C SER A 66 -0.68 -8.64 -2.92
N ILE A 67 -1.42 -7.53 -2.73
CA ILE A 67 -0.89 -6.17 -2.90
C ILE A 67 0.21 -5.90 -1.89
N THR A 68 -0.02 -6.20 -0.61
CA THR A 68 0.96 -6.01 0.47
C THR A 68 2.23 -6.83 0.19
N SER A 69 2.07 -8.09 -0.20
CA SER A 69 3.17 -8.97 -0.60
C SER A 69 3.95 -8.39 -1.77
N THR A 70 3.27 -7.83 -2.77
CA THR A 70 3.90 -7.24 -3.95
C THR A 70 4.69 -5.98 -3.57
N ILE A 71 4.10 -5.07 -2.78
CA ILE A 71 4.75 -3.86 -2.28
C ILE A 71 5.96 -4.21 -1.42
N SER A 72 5.88 -5.26 -0.60
CA SER A 72 6.99 -5.69 0.29
C SER A 72 8.29 -5.99 -0.45
N LYS A 73 8.21 -6.41 -1.72
CA LYS A 73 9.39 -6.69 -2.55
C LYS A 73 10.22 -5.43 -2.82
N LEU A 74 9.62 -4.24 -2.71
CA LEU A 74 10.32 -2.96 -2.81
C LEU A 74 11.19 -2.67 -1.57
N PHE A 75 10.96 -3.37 -0.45
CA PHE A 75 11.57 -3.08 0.84
C PHE A 75 12.13 -4.35 1.51
N PRO A 76 13.19 -4.97 0.95
CA PRO A 76 13.65 -6.30 1.35
C PRO A 76 14.07 -6.44 2.82
N GLN A 77 14.38 -5.34 3.51
CA GLN A 77 14.81 -5.33 4.91
C GLN A 77 13.80 -4.67 5.86
N LYS A 78 12.60 -4.31 5.39
CA LYS A 78 11.60 -3.63 6.21
C LYS A 78 10.28 -4.38 6.21
N GLN A 79 9.60 -4.32 7.36
CA GLN A 79 8.21 -4.74 7.46
C GLN A 79 7.34 -3.76 6.69
N VAL A 80 6.39 -4.28 5.91
CA VAL A 80 5.46 -3.46 5.13
C VAL A 80 4.05 -3.69 5.64
N PHE A 81 3.37 -2.59 5.92
CA PHE A 81 1.96 -2.55 6.21
C PHE A 81 1.28 -1.78 5.07
N PHE A 82 0.30 -2.40 4.45
CA PHE A 82 -0.52 -1.75 3.43
C PHE A 82 -1.97 -1.72 3.87
N SER A 83 -2.59 -0.55 3.77
CA SER A 83 -3.99 -0.34 4.14
C SER A 83 -4.74 0.43 3.09
N THR A 84 -6.06 0.22 3.05
CA THR A 84 -6.95 0.98 2.21
C THR A 84 -8.37 1.02 2.78
N ASP A 85 -9.15 1.99 2.31
CA ASP A 85 -10.61 2.06 2.47
C ASP A 85 -11.36 1.89 1.14
N LEU A 86 -10.67 1.47 0.09
CA LEU A 86 -11.26 1.24 -1.23
C LEU A 86 -11.89 -0.15 -1.27
N SER A 87 -13.22 -0.19 -1.35
CA SER A 87 -13.98 -1.42 -1.58
C SER A 87 -14.23 -1.62 -3.09
N THR A 88 -13.24 -2.12 -3.82
CA THR A 88 -13.34 -2.38 -5.28
C THR A 88 -12.53 -3.59 -5.73
N GLU A 89 -13.06 -4.36 -6.69
CA GLU A 89 -12.39 -5.49 -7.35
C GLU A 89 -11.71 -5.09 -8.67
N ASP A 90 -11.57 -3.79 -8.92
CA ASP A 90 -10.97 -3.27 -10.16
C ASP A 90 -9.46 -3.54 -10.23
N ASN A 91 -9.07 -4.58 -10.97
CA ASN A 91 -7.68 -4.99 -11.12
C ASN A 91 -6.81 -3.93 -11.82
N GLU A 92 -7.37 -3.14 -12.73
CA GLU A 92 -6.61 -2.06 -13.41
C GLU A 92 -6.26 -0.98 -12.40
N LEU A 93 -7.22 -0.59 -11.55
CA LEU A 93 -6.98 0.34 -10.46
C LEU A 93 -5.86 -0.15 -9.54
N TRP A 94 -5.88 -1.43 -9.14
CA TRP A 94 -4.85 -1.96 -8.23
C TRP A 94 -3.47 -2.08 -8.89
N SER A 95 -3.43 -2.40 -10.18
CA SER A 95 -2.20 -2.36 -10.97
C SER A 95 -1.59 -0.95 -10.98
N ASP A 96 -2.42 0.07 -11.20
CA ASP A 96 -1.97 1.47 -11.18
C ASP A 96 -1.53 1.93 -9.78
N VAL A 97 -2.20 1.47 -8.71
CA VAL A 97 -1.78 1.73 -7.33
C VAL A 97 -0.40 1.15 -7.06
N VAL A 98 -0.17 -0.12 -7.40
CA VAL A 98 1.13 -0.77 -7.19
C VAL A 98 2.21 -0.09 -8.01
N LYS A 99 1.92 0.24 -9.28
CA LYS A 99 2.84 0.99 -10.14
C LYS A 99 3.16 2.36 -9.56
N GLY A 100 2.15 3.11 -9.13
CA GLY A 100 2.30 4.43 -8.54
C GLY A 100 3.14 4.41 -7.27
N ILE A 101 2.97 3.40 -6.41
CA ILE A 101 3.81 3.18 -5.23
C ILE A 101 5.26 2.88 -5.66
N ALA A 102 5.46 1.96 -6.62
CA ALA A 102 6.79 1.58 -7.08
C ALA A 102 7.56 2.75 -7.69
N GLU A 103 6.92 3.58 -8.52
CA GLU A 103 7.50 4.81 -9.07
C GLU A 103 7.86 5.80 -7.96
N ASP A 104 6.96 5.99 -6.99
CA ASP A 104 7.17 6.91 -5.88
C ASP A 104 8.32 6.45 -4.96
N VAL A 105 8.49 5.15 -4.79
CA VAL A 105 9.64 4.52 -4.10
C VAL A 105 10.94 4.71 -4.89
N ALA A 106 10.91 4.43 -6.19
CA ALA A 106 12.07 4.57 -7.05
C ALA A 106 12.60 6.02 -7.12
N SER A 107 11.70 7.01 -7.16
CA SER A 107 12.06 8.43 -7.20
C SER A 107 12.48 9.00 -5.84
N ASN A 108 12.22 8.30 -4.73
CA ASN A 108 12.44 8.84 -3.38
C ASN A 108 13.05 7.80 -2.43
N LYS A 109 14.07 7.10 -2.90
CA LYS A 109 14.76 6.04 -2.14
C LYS A 109 15.22 6.49 -0.75
N ASP A 110 15.76 7.70 -0.64
CA ASP A 110 16.24 8.28 0.63
C ASP A 110 15.12 8.43 1.66
N PHE A 111 13.94 8.88 1.23
CA PHE A 111 12.77 9.02 2.11
C PHE A 111 12.36 7.66 2.71
N TYR A 112 12.42 6.59 1.90
CA TYR A 112 12.10 5.24 2.36
C TYR A 112 13.25 4.53 3.06
N GLY A 113 14.44 5.12 3.09
CA GLY A 113 15.64 4.48 3.63
C GLY A 113 16.00 3.19 2.89
N ILE A 114 15.81 3.17 1.56
CA ILE A 114 16.31 2.13 0.68
C ILE A 114 17.63 2.64 0.14
N ALA A 115 18.77 2.12 0.61
CA ALA A 115 20.06 2.49 0.05
C ALA A 115 20.11 2.11 -1.44
N SER A 116 20.67 3.01 -2.27
CA SER A 116 20.89 2.81 -3.70
C SER A 116 21.86 1.68 -4.00
#